data_AF-A0A0S7BKK2-F1
#
_entry.id   AF-A0A0S7BKK2-F1
#
_cell.length_a   1.000
_cell.length_b   1.000
_cell.length_c   1.000
_cell.angle_alpha   90.00
_cell.angle_beta   90.00
_cell.angle_gamma   90.00
#
_symmetry.space_group_name_H-M   'P 1'
#
loop_
_entity.id
_entity.type
_entity.pdbx_description
1 polymer ?
#
loop_
_entity_poly.entity_id
_entity_poly.type
_entity_poly.pdbx_seq_one_letter_code
_entity_poly.pdbx_strand_id
1 'polypeptide(L)'
;MTAPIVSLEKLSSASGWTLVHGVWIITLAGGEIVAAVSQMLAQKARLMGITARAMGDETQLSYNFSFQDEICSLKVMTQSQHMPSVTPLTPAANWAEREAQDLFSVTFDGHPAPRRLILPSPLATGIFRQPGGSDSKKQQA
;
A
#
# COMPACT_ATOMS: atom_id res chain seq x y z
N MET A 1 26.13 3.70 -4.86
CA MET A 1 25.04 4.68 -4.93
C MET A 1 24.61 4.98 -3.51
N THR A 2 24.61 6.26 -3.13
CA THR A 2 24.15 6.75 -1.82
C THR A 2 22.63 6.60 -1.73
N ALA A 3 22.10 6.41 -0.52
CA ALA A 3 20.66 6.35 -0.24
C ALA A 3 19.91 7.55 -0.88
N PRO A 4 18.60 7.43 -1.17
CA PRO A 4 17.85 8.54 -1.74
C PRO A 4 17.93 9.73 -0.77
N ILE A 5 17.89 10.95 -1.31
CA ILE A 5 17.98 12.20 -0.53
C ILE A 5 16.78 12.35 0.43
N VAL A 6 15.73 11.53 0.27
CA VAL A 6 14.59 11.50 1.19
C VAL A 6 15.00 10.90 2.53
N SER A 7 15.01 11.75 3.56
CA SER A 7 15.21 11.34 4.93
C SER A 7 13.89 10.93 5.57
N LEU A 8 13.86 9.78 6.22
CA LEU A 8 12.76 9.36 7.07
C LEU A 8 13.28 9.27 8.50
N GLU A 9 12.81 10.19 9.35
CA GLU A 9 13.24 10.31 10.72
C GLU A 9 12.24 9.67 11.68
N LYS A 10 12.75 9.15 12.80
CA LYS A 10 11.94 8.65 13.92
C LYS A 10 10.98 7.51 13.54
N LEU A 11 11.30 6.76 12.49
CA LEU A 11 10.63 5.50 12.15
C LEU A 11 11.44 4.36 12.75
N SER A 12 10.89 3.71 13.76
CA SER A 12 11.57 2.68 14.56
C SER A 12 11.75 1.37 13.82
N SER A 13 10.91 1.10 12.81
CA SER A 13 10.86 -0.18 12.10
C SER A 13 11.48 -0.16 10.69
N ALA A 14 12.03 0.99 10.27
CA ALA A 14 12.51 1.20 8.91
C ALA A 14 13.76 0.34 8.61
N SER A 15 13.68 -0.52 7.58
CA SER A 15 14.76 -1.46 7.20
C SER A 15 16.00 -0.83 6.55
N GLY A 16 16.02 0.50 6.41
CA GLY A 16 16.94 1.22 5.51
C GLY A 16 16.54 1.10 4.03
N TRP A 17 17.01 2.04 3.22
CA TRP A 17 16.73 2.08 1.78
C TRP A 17 17.56 1.06 1.01
N THR A 18 16.92 0.32 0.11
CA THR A 18 17.56 -0.61 -0.81
C THR A 18 17.21 -0.23 -2.24
N LEU A 19 18.22 -0.13 -3.12
CA LEU A 19 17.99 0.13 -4.55
C LEU A 19 17.77 -1.19 -5.28
N VAL A 20 16.60 -1.34 -5.91
CA VAL A 20 16.25 -2.52 -6.71
C VAL A 20 15.74 -2.03 -8.08
N HIS A 21 16.46 -2.38 -9.14
CA HIS A 21 16.09 -2.03 -10.52
C HIS A 21 15.73 -0.53 -10.74
N GLY A 22 16.46 0.40 -10.09
CA GLY A 22 16.21 1.84 -10.21
C GLY A 22 15.10 2.38 -9.31
N VAL A 23 14.55 1.57 -8.41
CA VAL A 23 13.56 1.98 -7.40
C VAL A 23 14.15 1.82 -6.02
N TRP A 24 14.11 2.90 -5.22
CA TRP A 24 14.47 2.86 -3.82
C TRP A 24 13.31 2.29 -3.01
N ILE A 25 13.57 1.22 -2.26
CA ILE A 25 12.56 0.52 -1.47
C ILE A 25 12.96 0.59 0.00
N ILE A 26 12.00 0.93 0.84
CA ILE A 26 12.12 0.79 2.30
C ILE A 26 10.92 0.01 2.82
N THR A 27 11.18 -0.87 3.80
CA THR A 27 10.12 -1.60 4.50
C THR A 27 9.95 -1.00 5.88
N LEU A 28 8.70 -0.85 6.31
CA LEU A 28 8.32 -0.35 7.63
C LEU A 28 7.03 -1.04 8.10
N ALA A 29 6.73 -0.91 9.39
CA ALA A 29 5.50 -1.39 10.00
C ALA A 29 4.30 -0.56 9.52
N GLY A 30 3.14 -1.20 9.35
CA GLY A 30 1.91 -0.53 8.89
C GLY A 30 1.50 0.65 9.78
N GLY A 31 1.72 0.56 11.10
CA GLY A 31 1.42 1.65 12.04
C GLY A 31 2.23 2.93 11.81
N GLU A 32 3.36 2.86 11.09
CA GLU A 32 4.23 4.02 10.81
C GLU A 32 3.90 4.69 9.45
N ILE A 33 2.94 4.16 8.68
CA ILE A 33 2.71 4.62 7.30
C ILE A 33 2.27 6.09 7.21
N VAL A 34 1.41 6.55 8.13
CA VAL A 34 0.92 7.93 8.16
C VAL A 34 2.07 8.91 8.43
N ALA A 35 2.96 8.56 9.37
CA ALA A 35 4.14 9.36 9.66
C ALA A 35 5.10 9.39 8.47
N ALA A 36 5.36 8.25 7.84
CA ALA A 36 6.22 8.16 6.67
C ALA A 36 5.67 8.98 5.50
N VAL A 37 4.39 8.81 5.14
CA VAL A 37 3.76 9.58 4.05
C VAL A 37 3.75 11.07 4.35
N SER A 38 3.48 11.48 5.60
CA SER A 38 3.59 12.89 6.01
C SER A 38 4.97 13.48 5.73
N GLN A 39 6.04 12.74 6.07
CA GLN A 39 7.42 13.16 5.81
C GLN A 39 7.77 13.19 4.32
N MET A 40 7.30 12.22 3.52
CA MET A 40 7.45 12.22 2.06
C MET A 40 6.83 13.51 1.46
N LEU A 41 5.59 13.82 1.85
CA LEU A 41 4.85 14.99 1.36
C LEU A 41 5.49 16.31 1.81
N ALA A 42 5.97 16.39 3.05
CA ALA A 42 6.68 17.56 3.57
C ALA A 42 7.93 17.88 2.75
N GLN A 43 8.62 16.84 2.27
CA GLN A 43 9.77 16.95 1.38
C GLN A 43 9.39 17.21 -0.08
N LYS A 44 8.10 17.36 -0.41
CA LYS A 44 7.58 17.54 -1.78
C LYS A 44 7.71 16.29 -2.68
N ALA A 45 7.86 15.10 -2.10
CA ALA A 45 7.67 13.87 -2.86
C ALA A 45 6.19 13.75 -3.28
N ARG A 46 5.95 13.24 -4.48
CA ARG A 46 4.60 13.11 -5.06
C ARG A 46 4.18 11.65 -5.04
N LEU A 47 3.05 11.36 -4.40
CA LEU A 47 2.42 10.04 -4.46
C LEU A 47 1.97 9.76 -5.91
N MET A 48 2.50 8.69 -6.49
CA MET A 48 2.18 8.23 -7.84
C MET A 48 1.06 7.19 -7.82
N GLY A 49 1.04 6.33 -6.81
CA GLY A 49 0.02 5.29 -6.66
C GLY A 49 0.29 4.36 -5.49
N ILE A 50 -0.72 3.56 -5.14
CA ILE A 50 -0.64 2.52 -4.12
C ILE A 50 -0.96 1.20 -4.80
N THR A 51 -0.10 0.20 -4.64
CA THR A 51 -0.35 -1.15 -5.15
C THR A 51 -0.46 -2.13 -4.00
N ALA A 52 -1.21 -3.21 -4.21
CA ALA A 52 -1.47 -4.23 -3.20
C ALA A 52 -1.07 -5.62 -3.72
N ARG A 53 -0.58 -6.46 -2.81
CA ARG A 53 -0.25 -7.86 -3.07
C ARG A 53 -0.69 -8.72 -1.89
N ALA A 54 -1.53 -9.73 -2.13
CA ALA A 54 -1.88 -10.72 -1.12
C ALA A 54 -0.64 -11.53 -0.73
N MET A 55 -0.38 -11.65 0.57
CA MET A 55 0.77 -12.38 1.12
C MET A 55 0.34 -13.16 2.37
N GLY A 56 0.08 -14.46 2.20
CA GLY A 56 -0.51 -15.28 3.27
C GLY A 56 -1.84 -14.71 3.70
N ASP A 57 -2.02 -14.52 5.00
CA ASP A 57 -3.25 -13.98 5.60
C ASP A 57 -3.30 -12.43 5.60
N GLU A 58 -2.24 -11.76 5.16
CA GLU A 58 -2.15 -10.29 5.11
C GLU A 58 -2.00 -9.74 3.69
N THR A 59 -2.00 -8.41 3.55
CA THR A 59 -1.80 -7.68 2.29
C THR A 59 -0.56 -6.80 2.42
N GLN A 60 0.40 -6.96 1.51
CA GLN A 60 1.47 -5.99 1.36
C GLN A 60 0.97 -4.82 0.51
N LEU A 61 1.11 -3.60 1.01
CA LEU A 61 0.89 -2.37 0.27
C LEU A 61 2.24 -1.73 -0.09
N SER A 62 2.34 -1.19 -1.31
CA SER A 62 3.48 -0.39 -1.76
C SER A 62 2.99 1.01 -2.13
N TYR A 63 3.43 2.02 -1.40
CA TYR A 63 3.13 3.43 -1.69
C TYR A 63 4.29 3.99 -2.51
N ASN A 64 4.03 4.27 -3.79
CA ASN A 64 5.05 4.66 -4.75
C ASN A 64 5.07 6.19 -4.90
N PHE A 65 6.25 6.77 -4.78
CA PHE A 65 6.50 8.20 -4.83
C PHE A 65 7.55 8.52 -5.89
N SER A 66 7.36 9.64 -6.59
CA SER A 66 8.44 10.31 -7.31
C SER A 66 9.03 11.40 -6.43
N PHE A 67 10.35 11.48 -6.36
CA PHE A 67 11.06 12.54 -5.66
C PHE A 67 12.30 12.93 -6.46
N GLN A 68 12.32 14.17 -6.98
CA GLN A 68 13.32 14.62 -7.95
C GLN A 68 13.36 13.64 -9.15
N ASP A 69 14.54 13.10 -9.47
CA ASP A 69 14.74 12.13 -10.56
C ASP A 69 14.66 10.66 -10.09
N GLU A 70 14.27 10.43 -8.84
CA GLU A 70 14.26 9.11 -8.19
C GLU A 70 12.83 8.62 -7.94
N ILE A 71 12.66 7.29 -7.93
CA ILE A 71 11.43 6.61 -7.53
C ILE A 71 11.65 5.93 -6.19
N CYS A 72 10.75 6.18 -5.25
CA CYS A 72 10.78 5.62 -3.90
C CYS A 72 9.49 4.82 -3.62
N SER A 73 9.60 3.65 -3.00
CA SER A 73 8.48 2.83 -2.60
C SER A 73 8.54 2.52 -1.11
N LEU A 74 7.49 2.90 -0.39
CA LEU A 74 7.27 2.50 1.00
C LEU A 74 6.49 1.19 1.02
N LYS A 75 7.08 0.11 1.53
CA LYS A 75 6.43 -1.21 1.66
C LYS A 75 5.98 -1.45 3.09
N VAL A 76 4.71 -1.77 3.25
CA VAL A 76 4.09 -2.09 4.54
C VAL A 76 3.25 -3.36 4.43
N MET A 77 3.16 -4.10 5.52
CA MET A 77 2.21 -5.21 5.67
C MET A 77 1.02 -4.74 6.50
N THR A 78 -0.18 -5.16 6.11
CA THR A 78 -1.36 -5.01 6.97
C THR A 78 -1.20 -5.82 8.26
N GLN A 79 -1.99 -5.44 9.27
CA GLN A 79 -2.12 -6.22 10.50
C GLN A 79 -3.60 -6.54 10.69
N SER A 80 -3.94 -7.82 10.70
CA SER A 80 -5.32 -8.29 10.70
C SER A 80 -6.15 -7.68 9.57
N GLN A 81 -5.53 -7.46 8.40
CA GLN A 81 -6.12 -6.77 7.25
C GLN A 81 -6.46 -5.27 7.46
N HIS A 82 -6.00 -4.66 8.55
CA HIS A 82 -6.11 -3.23 8.80
C HIS A 82 -4.86 -2.46 8.38
N MET A 83 -5.07 -1.20 7.98
CA MET A 83 -4.04 -0.21 7.66
C MET A 83 -4.54 1.19 8.00
N PRO A 84 -3.73 2.07 8.62
CA PRO A 84 -4.08 3.49 8.72
C PRO A 84 -4.21 4.16 7.35
N SER A 85 -5.31 4.89 7.12
CA SER A 85 -5.52 5.65 5.87
C SER A 85 -4.61 6.87 5.78
N VAL A 86 -4.00 7.09 4.61
CA VAL A 86 -3.24 8.31 4.30
C VAL A 86 -4.05 9.30 3.44
N THR A 87 -5.28 8.94 3.08
CA THR A 87 -6.20 9.83 2.34
C THR A 87 -6.42 11.19 3.02
N PRO A 88 -6.51 11.31 4.37
CA PRO A 88 -6.58 12.60 5.03
C PRO A 88 -5.36 13.51 4.80
N LEU A 89 -4.17 12.93 4.51
CA LEU A 89 -2.96 13.69 4.19
C LEU A 89 -2.89 14.07 2.71
N THR A 90 -3.33 13.18 1.83
CA THR A 90 -3.30 13.39 0.39
C THR A 90 -4.52 12.77 -0.30
N PRO A 91 -5.41 13.57 -0.89
CA PRO A 91 -6.57 13.06 -1.63
C PRO A 91 -6.22 12.11 -2.78
N ALA A 92 -4.97 12.16 -3.27
CA ALA A 92 -4.47 11.26 -4.30
C ALA A 92 -4.50 9.78 -3.89
N ALA A 93 -4.53 9.47 -2.59
CA ALA A 93 -4.62 8.10 -2.08
C ALA A 93 -6.04 7.51 -2.14
N ASN A 94 -7.09 8.35 -2.22
CA ASN A 94 -8.48 7.93 -2.02
C ASN A 94 -8.91 6.75 -2.91
N TRP A 95 -8.65 6.84 -4.21
CA TRP A 95 -9.07 5.80 -5.14
C TRP A 95 -8.25 4.53 -4.96
N ALA A 96 -6.94 4.64 -4.74
CA ALA A 96 -6.07 3.48 -4.59
C ALA A 96 -6.31 2.73 -3.26
N GLU A 97 -6.59 3.44 -2.16
CA GLU A 97 -7.01 2.80 -0.90
C GLU A 97 -8.36 2.10 -1.05
N ARG A 98 -9.33 2.73 -1.75
CA ARG A 98 -10.63 2.08 -2.03
C ARG A 98 -10.51 0.90 -2.98
N GLU A 99 -9.61 0.93 -3.94
CA GLU A 99 -9.30 -0.21 -4.81
C GLU A 99 -8.74 -1.38 -3.99
N ALA A 100 -7.75 -1.12 -3.13
CA ALA A 100 -7.21 -2.14 -2.23
C ALA A 100 -8.26 -2.68 -1.26
N GLN A 101 -9.15 -1.83 -0.74
CA GLN A 101 -10.29 -2.26 0.07
C GLN A 101 -11.20 -3.22 -0.68
N ASP A 102 -11.53 -2.91 -1.93
CA ASP A 102 -12.47 -3.69 -2.73
C ASP A 102 -11.86 -5.03 -3.19
N LEU A 103 -10.64 -4.99 -3.74
CA LEU A 103 -10.02 -6.14 -4.39
C LEU A 103 -9.26 -7.05 -3.42
N PHE A 104 -8.76 -6.50 -2.30
CA PHE A 104 -7.92 -7.21 -1.33
C PHE A 104 -8.51 -7.21 0.09
N SER A 105 -9.76 -6.77 0.31
CA SER A 105 -10.39 -6.76 1.65
C SER A 105 -9.52 -6.10 2.73
N VAL A 106 -8.85 -5.00 2.38
CA VAL A 106 -8.09 -4.18 3.34
C VAL A 106 -9.02 -3.14 3.96
N THR A 107 -9.02 -3.03 5.29
CA THR A 107 -9.74 -1.98 6.01
C THR A 107 -8.81 -0.80 6.26
N PHE A 108 -9.15 0.38 5.72
CA PHE A 108 -8.37 1.60 5.92
C PHE A 108 -8.96 2.46 7.05
N ASP A 109 -8.32 2.43 8.22
CA ASP A 109 -8.79 3.15 9.40
C ASP A 109 -8.61 4.67 9.21
N GLY A 110 -9.68 5.44 9.44
CA GLY A 110 -9.70 6.89 9.25
C GLY A 110 -9.91 7.37 7.80
N HIS A 111 -10.23 6.47 6.86
CA HIS A 111 -10.56 6.86 5.49
C HIS A 111 -11.88 7.66 5.43
N PRO A 112 -11.95 8.82 4.75
CA PRO A 112 -13.11 9.73 4.83
C PRO A 112 -14.36 9.22 4.10
N ALA A 113 -14.21 8.35 3.09
CA ALA A 113 -15.34 7.83 2.31
C ALA A 113 -15.08 6.38 1.85
N PRO A 114 -15.07 5.39 2.77
CA PRO A 114 -14.73 3.99 2.48
C PRO A 114 -15.91 3.28 1.80
N ARG A 115 -16.10 3.56 0.51
CA ARG A 115 -17.15 2.95 -0.31
C ARG A 115 -16.51 2.14 -1.45
N ARG A 116 -17.22 1.11 -1.91
CA ARG A 116 -16.81 0.29 -3.06
C ARG A 116 -16.44 1.15 -4.27
N LEU A 117 -15.51 0.66 -5.08
CA LEU A 117 -14.98 1.40 -6.23
C LEU A 117 -15.05 0.61 -7.53
N ILE A 118 -14.62 -0.66 -7.50
CA ILE A 118 -14.42 -1.50 -8.69
C ILE A 118 -15.48 -2.59 -8.76
N LEU A 119 -15.71 -3.32 -7.66
CA LEU A 119 -16.53 -4.51 -7.69
C LEU A 119 -18.02 -4.17 -7.68
N PRO A 120 -18.82 -4.82 -8.54
CA PRO A 120 -20.27 -4.69 -8.48
C PRO A 120 -20.79 -5.19 -7.12
N SER A 121 -21.87 -4.55 -6.64
CA SER A 121 -22.51 -4.83 -5.34
C SER A 121 -22.70 -6.31 -4.96
N PRO A 122 -23.08 -7.24 -5.87
CA PRO A 122 -23.26 -8.64 -5.49
C PRO A 122 -21.96 -9.39 -5.17
N LEU A 123 -20.79 -8.94 -5.62
CA LEU A 123 -19.54 -9.64 -5.31
C LEU A 123 -19.05 -9.30 -3.89
N ALA A 124 -18.49 -10.29 -3.21
CA ALA A 124 -17.76 -10.05 -1.97
C ALA A 124 -16.43 -9.35 -2.26
N THR A 125 -15.93 -8.56 -1.30
CA THR A 125 -14.60 -7.95 -1.40
C THR A 125 -13.50 -9.02 -1.31
N GLY A 126 -12.29 -8.67 -1.75
CA GLY A 126 -11.14 -9.53 -1.57
C GLY A 126 -11.04 -10.67 -2.58
N ILE A 127 -11.55 -10.47 -3.80
CA ILE A 127 -11.46 -11.47 -4.87
C ILE A 127 -10.02 -11.91 -5.15
N PHE A 128 -9.02 -11.04 -4.92
CA PHE A 128 -7.60 -11.38 -5.08
C PHE A 128 -6.97 -12.05 -3.86
N ARG A 129 -7.73 -12.22 -2.77
CA ARG A 129 -7.36 -13.08 -1.64
C ARG A 129 -7.96 -14.48 -1.74
N GLN A 130 -9.00 -14.64 -2.55
CA GLN A 130 -9.61 -15.95 -2.75
C GLN A 130 -8.66 -16.84 -3.57
N PRO A 131 -8.63 -18.15 -3.29
CA PRO A 131 -7.96 -19.09 -4.17
C PRO A 131 -8.50 -18.95 -5.59
N GLY A 132 -7.66 -18.54 -6.53
CA GLY A 132 -8.02 -18.35 -7.93
C GLY A 132 -7.03 -19.04 -8.86
N GLY A 133 -7.42 -20.20 -9.40
CA GLY A 133 -6.71 -20.90 -10.49
C GLY A 133 -5.95 -22.17 -10.07
N SER A 134 -6.25 -23.28 -10.76
CA SER A 134 -5.96 -24.71 -10.49
C SER A 134 -6.91 -25.43 -9.52
N ASP A 135 -7.28 -24.86 -8.38
CA ASP A 135 -8.23 -25.53 -7.45
C ASP A 135 -9.70 -25.48 -7.89
N SER A 136 -10.13 -24.43 -8.61
CA SER A 136 -11.47 -24.36 -9.22
C SER A 136 -11.65 -25.36 -10.39
N LYS A 137 -10.56 -25.90 -10.94
CA LYS A 137 -10.60 -26.93 -12.01
C LYS A 137 -10.71 -28.35 -11.46
N LYS A 138 -10.47 -28.57 -10.16
CA LYS A 138 -10.49 -29.91 -9.54
C LYS A 138 -11.84 -30.29 -8.91
N GLN A 139 -12.78 -29.36 -8.78
CA GLN A 139 -14.08 -29.59 -8.12
C GLN A 139 -15.24 -29.86 -9.09
N GLN A 140 -14.97 -30.10 -10.37
CA GLN A 140 -15.99 -30.46 -11.39
C GLN A 140 -15.73 -31.82 -12.06
N ALA A 141 -14.99 -32.73 -11.42
CA ALA A 141 -14.78 -34.09 -11.90
C ALA A 141 -15.53 -35.10 -11.03
#